data_AF-A0A7Y3XED6-F1
#
_entry.id   AF-A0A7Y3XED6-F1
#
_cell.length_a   1.000
_cell.length_b   1.000
_cell.length_c   1.000
_cell.angle_alpha   90.00
_cell.angle_beta   90.00
_cell.angle_gamma   90.00
#
_symmetry.space_group_name_H-M   'P 1'
#
loop_
_entity.id
_entity.type
_entity.pdbx_description
1 polymer ?
#
loop_
_entity_poly.entity_id
_entity_poly.type
_entity_poly.pdbx_seq_one_letter_code
_entity_poly.pdbx_strand_id
1 'polypeptide(L)' 'MSCVGATNGQAQGNTIVTDPLATLSPKDTAKWQIVVKSIASGDVRFTAELGSDQFQRPIKETEATRQY' A
#
# COMPACT_ATOMS: atom_id res chain seq x y z
N MET A 1 3.62 -12.82 -1.87
CA MET A 1 3.12 -11.44 -1.81
C MET A 1 3.89 -10.66 -2.85
N SER A 2 3.21 -10.01 -3.80
CA SER A 2 3.84 -9.18 -4.82
C SER A 2 3.22 -7.79 -4.83
N CYS A 3 4.03 -6.78 -5.12
CA CYS A 3 3.59 -5.41 -5.32
C CYS A 3 4.09 -4.96 -6.69
N VAL A 4 3.17 -4.53 -7.54
CA VAL A 4 3.48 -3.99 -8.87
C VAL A 4 2.74 -2.67 -9.00
N GLY A 5 3.44 -1.59 -9.36
CA GLY A 5 2.83 -0.27 -9.35
C GLY A 5 3.77 0.84 -9.77
N ALA A 6 3.42 2.06 -9.37
CA ALA A 6 4.18 3.28 -9.65
C ALA A 6 5.62 3.24 -9.11
N THR A 7 5.86 2.46 -8.05
CA THR A 7 7.19 2.20 -7.50
C THR A 7 7.33 0.72 -7.10
N ASN A 8 8.57 0.23 -7.03
CA ASN A 8 8.82 -1.12 -6.55
C ASN A 8 8.44 -1.22 -5.07
N GLY A 9 7.72 -2.28 -4.73
CA GLY A 9 7.37 -2.60 -3.35
C GLY A 9 8.07 -3.86 -2.89
N GLN A 10 8.77 -3.78 -1.75
CA GLN A 10 9.33 -4.94 -1.08
C GLN A 10 8.42 -5.38 0.06
N ALA A 11 8.10 -6.68 0.06
CA ALA A 11 7.41 -7.30 1.18
C ALA A 11 8.42 -7.58 2.30
N GLN A 12 8.24 -6.92 3.44
CA GLN A 12 8.98 -7.18 4.67
C GLN A 12 8.02 -7.83 5.68
N GLY A 13 7.97 -9.17 5.68
CA GLY A 13 7.06 -9.94 6.51
C GLY A 13 5.59 -9.68 6.15
N ASN A 14 4.86 -8.99 7.05
CA ASN A 14 3.44 -8.66 6.89
C ASN A 14 3.19 -7.23 6.37
N THR A 15 4.26 -6.47 6.10
CA THR A 15 4.18 -5.09 5.63
C THR A 15 4.80 -5.00 4.24
N ILE A 16 4.14 -4.31 3.32
CA ILE A 16 4.71 -3.98 2.02
C ILE A 16 5.19 -2.53 2.10
N VAL A 17 6.49 -2.34 1.90
CA VAL A 17 7.10 -1.00 1.83
C VAL A 17 7.37 -0.70 0.38
N THR A 18 6.75 0.35 -0.14
CA THR A 18 7.00 0.86 -1.49
C THR A 18 8.11 1.89 -1.48
N ASP A 19 8.95 1.90 -2.50
CA ASP A 19 9.91 2.97 -2.69
C ASP A 19 9.17 4.31 -2.84
N PRO A 20 9.75 5.42 -2.35
CA PRO A 20 9.13 6.73 -2.45
C PRO A 20 8.96 7.12 -3.93
N LEU A 21 7.75 7.56 -4.27
CA LEU A 21 7.49 8.13 -5.59
C LEU A 21 8.07 9.55 -5.63
N ALA A 22 9.10 9.76 -6.47
CA ALA A 22 9.84 11.03 -6.50
C ALA A 22 8.97 12.23 -6.88
N THR A 23 8.02 12.04 -7.80
CA THR A 23 7.15 13.11 -8.28
C THR A 23 5.83 12.54 -8.75
N LEU A 24 4.72 13.18 -8.39
CA LEU A 24 3.40 12.92 -8.94
C LEU A 24 2.87 14.24 -9.50
N SER A 25 2.69 14.33 -10.82
CA SER A 25 2.21 15.58 -11.43
C SER A 25 0.77 15.86 -11.01
N PRO A 26 0.31 17.13 -11.05
CA PRO A 26 -1.08 17.46 -10.76
C PRO A 26 -2.02 16.67 -11.68
N LYS A 27 -3.05 16.03 -11.09
CA LYS A 27 -4.03 15.16 -11.76
C LYS A 27 -3.50 13.78 -12.19
N ASP A 28 -2.22 13.47 -11.98
CA ASP A 28 -1.74 12.11 -12.18
C ASP A 28 -2.25 11.19 -11.07
N THR A 29 -2.46 9.93 -11.44
CA THR A 29 -2.88 8.88 -10.51
C THR A 29 -1.78 7.83 -10.44
N ALA A 30 -1.12 7.73 -9.30
CA ALA A 30 -0.26 6.59 -9.01
C ALA A 30 -1.13 5.41 -8.52
N LYS A 31 -0.90 4.23 -9.08
CA LYS A 31 -1.60 3.01 -8.70
C LYS A 31 -0.59 1.96 -8.26
N TRP A 32 -0.91 1.27 -7.18
CA TRP A 32 -0.18 0.10 -6.71
C TRP A 32 -1.14 -1.08 -6.62
N GLN A 33 -0.80 -2.16 -7.30
CA GLN A 33 -1.50 -3.42 -7.20
C GLN A 33 -0.73 -4.34 -6.26
N ILE A 34 -1.36 -4.65 -5.13
CA ILE A 34 -0.81 -5.53 -4.11
C ILE A 34 -1.55 -6.86 -4.18
N VAL A 35 -0.82 -7.94 -4.44
CA VAL A 35 -1.36 -9.31 -4.43
C VAL A 35 -0.83 -10.03 -3.19
N VAL A 36 -1.73 -10.23 -2.24
CA VAL A 36 -1.49 -10.99 -1.01
C VAL A 36 -2.21 -12.32 -1.12
N LYS A 37 -1.55 -13.39 -0.66
CA LYS A 37 -2.16 -14.71 -0.53
C LYS A 37 -2.39 -14.96 0.94
N SER A 38 -3.65 -15.20 1.33
CA SER A 38 -3.95 -15.60 2.68
C SER A 38 -3.45 -17.02 2.93
N ILE A 39 -2.86 -17.24 4.10
CA ILE A 39 -2.34 -18.54 4.53
C ILE A 39 -3.36 -19.23 5.45
N ALA A 40 -4.28 -18.47 6.05
CA ALA A 40 -5.35 -18.95 6.91
C ALA A 40 -6.53 -17.98 6.86
N SER A 41 -7.76 -18.48 6.94
CA SER A 41 -8.95 -17.64 7.02
C SER A 41 -8.94 -16.84 8.32
N GLY A 42 -9.21 -15.54 8.22
CA GLY A 42 -9.09 -14.63 9.35
C GLY A 42 -9.57 -13.22 9.03
N ASP A 43 -10.01 -12.52 10.07
CA ASP A 43 -10.35 -11.11 9.98
C ASP A 43 -9.05 -10.31 10.02
N VAL A 44 -8.65 -9.77 8.86
CA VAL A 44 -7.41 -9.00 8.72
C VAL A 44 -7.75 -7.58 8.32
N ARG A 45 -7.08 -6.61 8.95
CA ARG A 45 -7.21 -5.20 8.61
C ARG A 45 -6.10 -4.84 7.64
N PHE A 46 -6.48 -4.42 6.43
CA PHE A 46 -5.53 -3.88 5.48
C PHE A 46 -5.37 -2.39 5.75
N THR A 47 -4.14 -1.95 6.04
CA THR A 47 -3.82 -0.55 6.29
C THR A 47 -2.88 -0.06 5.21
N ALA A 48 -3.26 0.99 4.50
CA ALA A 48 -2.41 1.74 3.60
C ALA A 48 -2.07 3.09 4.25
N GLU A 49 -0.77 3.39 4.32
CA GLU A 49 -0.27 4.68 4.80
C GLU A 49 0.51 5.35 3.68
N LEU A 50 0.13 6.58 3.35
CA LEU A 50 0.76 7.42 2.33
C LEU A 50 1.25 8.71 2.98
N GLY A 51 2.56 8.89 3.03
CA GLY A 51 3.20 10.16 3.37
C GLY A 51 3.57 10.91 2.10
N SER A 52 3.31 12.22 2.06
CA SER A 52 3.87 13.12 1.05
C SER A 52 4.27 14.43 1.72
N ASP A 53 5.31 15.07 1.20
CA ASP A 53 5.78 16.42 1.52
C ASP A 53 4.68 17.49 1.45
N GLN A 54 3.64 17.26 0.64
CA GLN A 54 2.47 18.13 0.50
C GLN A 54 1.51 18.02 1.70
N PHE A 55 1.62 16.98 2.54
CA PHE A 55 0.75 16.75 3.69
C PHE A 55 1.56 16.68 4.99
N GLN A 56 1.29 17.58 5.93
CA GLN A 56 1.90 17.54 7.26
C GLN A 56 1.56 16.27 8.07
N ARG A 57 0.50 15.54 7.68
CA ARG A 57 0.07 14.30 8.33
C ARG A 57 0.02 13.19 7.28
N PRO A 58 0.53 11.99 7.59
CA PRO A 58 0.37 10.85 6.69
C PRO A 58 -1.11 10.53 6.50
N ILE A 59 -1.51 10.28 5.26
CA ILE A 59 -2.83 9.80 4.92
C ILE A 59 -2.86 8.32 5.27
N LYS A 60 -3.77 7.93 6.16
CA LYS A 60 -3.95 6.54 6.57
C LYS A 60 -5.34 6.09 6.20
N GLU A 61 -5.40 5.09 5.33
CA GLU A 61 -6.62 4.39 4.95
C GLU A 61 -6.57 3.00 5.57
N THR A 62 -7.59 2.64 6.35
CA THR A 62 -7.71 1.30 6.94
C THR A 62 -9.00 0.67 6.45
N GLU A 63 -8.86 -0.30 5.57
CA GLU A 63 -9.98 -1.08 5.04
C GLU A 63 -10.02 -2.45 5.74
N ALA A 64 -11.17 -2.78 6.30
CA ALA A 64 -11.40 -4.11 6.87
C ALA A 64 -11.71 -5.07 5.72
N THR A 65 -10.82 -6.05 5.48
CA THR A 65 -11.01 -7.03 4.40
C THR A 65 -11.00 -8.42 5.00
N ARG A 66 -12.12 -9.14 4.86
CA ARG A 66 -12.14 -10.57 5.18
C ARG A 66 -11.40 -11.34 4.09
N GLN A 67 -10.27 -11.94 4.45
CA GLN A 67 -9.56 -12.89 3.59
C GLN A 67 -10.09 -14.30 3.83
N TYR A 68 -10.47 -14.97 2.75
CA TYR A 68 -10.93 -16.36 2.71
C TYR A 68 -9.84 -17.27 2.14
#